data_AF-A0A3P7KFW4-F1
#
_entry.id   AF-A0A3P7KFW4-F1
#
_cell.length_a   1.000
_cell.length_b   1.000
_cell.length_c   1.000
_cell.angle_alpha   90.00
_cell.angle_beta   90.00
_cell.angle_gamma   90.00
#
_symmetry.space_group_name_H-M   'P 1'
#
loop_
_entity.id
_entity.type
_entity.pdbx_description
1 polymer ?
#
loop_
_entity_poly.entity_id
_entity_poly.type
_entity_poly.pdbx_seq_one_letter_code
_entity_poly.pdbx_strand_id
1 'polypeptide(L)'
;MLEMRNNSSLEYGRVIDQVVYLQPYKEGWTDEYVLKYDHRECIDGSRFYKNENNAWRGWFFSFNEVRAKEFECLSVQGDSETLKKIILNEYRDKNSIFIDRAEAILHQNYGDVHYWEARRSMRYAKYLIKVGNEFRKQRLSSTDELDRTQLPSSFRDERPRRTALGGNYVCAHWRRRDFVRAHGKELPSINGTAAKVKVVAIRRKTEFVWKAPKDYQVSLSSCYRSVISHHHPGYRNCLKRKLETELNWCSALNRWR
;
A
#
# COMPACT_ATOMS: atom_id res chain seq x y z
N MET A 1 -4.99 10.22 5.09
CA MET A 1 -6.20 9.65 5.73
C MET A 1 -7.01 10.84 6.17
N LEU A 2 -7.97 11.26 5.35
CA LEU A 2 -8.97 12.24 5.79
C LEU A 2 -9.63 11.64 7.03
N GLU A 3 -9.55 12.33 8.17
CA GLU A 3 -10.34 11.96 9.33
C GLU A 3 -11.80 12.22 8.98
N MET A 4 -12.48 11.21 8.42
CA MET A 4 -13.90 11.30 8.08
C MET A 4 -14.78 11.62 9.30
N ARG A 5 -14.26 11.40 10.52
CA ARG A 5 -14.88 11.81 11.78
C ARG A 5 -14.78 13.32 12.05
N ASN A 6 -13.69 13.98 11.64
CA ASN A 6 -13.56 15.42 11.84
C ASN A 6 -14.41 16.22 10.86
N ASN A 7 -14.66 15.67 9.67
CA ASN A 7 -15.59 16.29 8.72
C ASN A 7 -17.06 16.08 9.11
N SER A 8 -17.37 15.07 9.94
CA SER A 8 -18.74 14.80 10.38
C SER A 8 -19.12 15.49 11.70
N SER A 9 -18.20 16.23 12.33
CA SER A 9 -18.38 16.70 13.69
C SER A 9 -18.61 18.19 13.91
N LEU A 10 -18.63 19.12 12.92
CA LEU A 10 -19.10 20.49 13.25
C LEU A 10 -19.60 21.43 12.12
N GLU A 11 -19.26 21.27 10.83
CA GLU A 11 -19.66 22.29 9.81
C GLU A 11 -20.52 21.79 8.64
N TYR A 12 -20.41 20.54 8.23
CA TYR A 12 -21.24 19.95 7.16
C TYR A 12 -21.75 18.59 7.66
N GLY A 13 -23.07 18.42 7.74
CA GLY A 13 -23.68 17.25 8.39
C GLY A 13 -23.27 15.90 7.80
N ARG A 14 -23.89 14.81 8.28
CA ARG A 14 -23.67 13.43 7.81
C ARG A 14 -24.18 13.15 6.38
N VAL A 15 -24.31 14.20 5.56
CA VAL A 15 -24.94 14.16 4.24
C VAL A 15 -23.96 14.69 3.20
N ILE A 16 -23.64 13.84 2.23
CA ILE A 16 -22.84 14.17 1.05
C ILE A 16 -23.78 14.76 -0.02
N ASP A 17 -23.37 15.80 -0.72
CA ASP A 17 -24.24 16.40 -1.75
C ASP A 17 -24.34 15.48 -2.97
N GLN A 18 -23.20 15.02 -3.51
CA GLN A 18 -23.14 14.21 -4.73
C GLN A 18 -22.26 12.97 -4.54
N VAL A 19 -22.76 11.81 -4.96
CA VAL A 19 -21.92 10.63 -5.24
C VAL A 19 -21.77 10.46 -6.74
N VAL A 20 -20.53 10.33 -7.19
CA VAL A 20 -20.21 10.05 -8.59
C VAL A 20 -19.51 8.69 -8.65
N TYR A 21 -20.18 7.71 -9.24
CA TYR A 21 -19.62 6.37 -9.43
C TYR A 21 -18.92 6.28 -10.77
N LEU A 22 -17.60 6.23 -10.76
CA LEU A 22 -16.82 6.11 -12.00
C LEU A 22 -16.89 4.69 -12.55
N GLN A 23 -17.04 4.57 -13.87
CA GLN A 23 -17.11 3.29 -14.56
C GLN A 23 -16.40 3.36 -15.92
N PRO A 24 -16.01 2.23 -16.50
CA PRO A 24 -15.51 2.22 -17.87
C PRO A 24 -16.63 2.52 -18.88
N TYR A 25 -16.24 2.83 -20.11
CA TYR A 25 -17.14 2.78 -21.27
C TYR A 25 -17.47 1.32 -21.60
N LYS A 26 -18.74 0.99 -21.85
CA LYS A 26 -19.18 -0.39 -22.15
C LYS A 26 -18.54 -0.90 -23.43
N GLU A 27 -18.34 -0.01 -24.40
CA GLU A 27 -17.69 -0.25 -25.68
C GLU A 27 -16.16 -0.37 -25.58
N GLY A 28 -15.56 -0.06 -24.43
CA GLY A 28 -14.11 -0.05 -24.25
C GLY A 28 -13.42 1.18 -24.85
N TRP A 29 -12.12 1.07 -25.05
CA TRP A 29 -11.30 2.04 -25.79
C TRP A 29 -10.81 1.39 -27.09
N THR A 30 -10.53 2.19 -28.11
CA THR A 30 -10.07 1.74 -29.44
C THR A 30 -8.54 1.66 -29.48
N ASP A 31 -7.88 1.93 -30.60
CA ASP A 31 -6.42 1.96 -30.66
C ASP A 31 -5.80 3.15 -29.89
N GLU A 32 -6.59 4.19 -29.61
CA GLU A 32 -6.18 5.37 -28.87
C GLU A 32 -6.90 5.49 -27.52
N TYR A 33 -6.16 5.86 -26.49
CA TYR A 33 -6.73 6.18 -25.17
C TYR A 33 -7.18 7.65 -25.14
N VAL A 34 -8.42 7.89 -25.57
CA VAL A 34 -8.99 9.23 -25.65
C VAL A 34 -9.46 9.68 -24.26
N LEU A 35 -8.99 10.85 -23.81
CA LEU A 35 -9.43 11.44 -22.55
C LEU A 35 -10.83 12.03 -22.70
N LYS A 36 -11.83 11.38 -22.11
CA LYS A 36 -13.25 11.76 -22.20
C LYS A 36 -14.05 11.25 -21.02
N TYR A 37 -15.21 11.85 -20.83
CA TYR A 37 -16.14 11.49 -19.77
C TYR A 37 -17.58 11.75 -20.23
N ASP A 38 -18.51 10.87 -19.88
CA ASP A 38 -19.93 11.00 -20.25
C ASP A 38 -20.84 10.51 -19.12
N HIS A 39 -21.96 11.22 -18.93
CA HIS A 39 -23.09 10.76 -18.13
C HIS A 39 -23.71 9.52 -18.80
N ARG A 40 -23.76 8.39 -18.08
CA ARG A 40 -24.23 7.12 -18.63
C ARG A 40 -25.03 6.35 -17.60
N GLU A 41 -25.90 5.46 -18.08
CA GLU A 41 -26.54 4.48 -17.21
C GLU A 41 -25.49 3.66 -16.45
N CYS A 42 -25.75 3.42 -15.17
CA CYS A 42 -24.90 2.62 -14.32
C CYS A 42 -24.77 1.18 -14.84
N ILE A 43 -23.54 0.70 -14.99
CA ILE A 43 -23.24 -0.72 -15.28
C ILE A 43 -23.48 -1.54 -14.01
N ASP A 44 -22.77 -1.19 -12.94
CA ASP A 44 -22.86 -1.86 -11.63
C ASP A 44 -23.20 -0.92 -10.47
N GLY A 45 -23.10 0.41 -10.65
CA GLY A 45 -23.26 1.40 -9.57
C GLY A 45 -24.58 1.26 -8.80
N SER A 46 -25.68 1.02 -9.51
CA SER A 46 -27.02 0.83 -8.91
C SER A 46 -27.14 -0.39 -7.99
N ARG A 47 -26.18 -1.32 -8.02
CA ARG A 47 -26.11 -2.44 -7.07
C ARG A 47 -25.59 -2.00 -5.70
N PHE A 48 -24.77 -0.95 -5.67
CA PHE A 48 -24.08 -0.48 -4.46
C PHE A 48 -24.80 0.68 -3.78
N TYR A 49 -25.58 1.46 -4.54
CA TYR A 49 -26.31 2.61 -4.04
C TYR A 49 -27.82 2.42 -4.19
N LYS A 50 -28.54 2.62 -3.09
CA LYS A 50 -30.01 2.48 -3.04
C LYS A 50 -30.62 3.77 -2.56
N ASN A 51 -31.68 4.22 -3.24
CA ASN A 51 -32.45 5.36 -2.79
C ASN A 51 -33.45 4.92 -1.70
N GLU A 52 -33.33 5.49 -0.52
CA GLU A 52 -34.19 5.28 0.65
C GLU A 52 -34.69 6.66 1.12
N ASN A 53 -36.00 6.92 1.04
CA ASN A 53 -36.62 8.16 1.53
C ASN A 53 -35.98 9.45 0.98
N ASN A 54 -35.76 9.54 -0.34
CA ASN A 54 -35.11 10.66 -1.02
C ASN A 54 -33.64 10.91 -0.62
N ALA A 55 -32.96 9.86 -0.16
CA ALA A 55 -31.54 9.91 0.12
C ALA A 55 -30.86 8.61 -0.34
N TRP A 56 -29.64 8.72 -0.85
CA TRP A 56 -28.87 7.59 -1.30
C TRP A 56 -28.06 6.98 -0.15
N ARG A 57 -28.26 5.68 0.04
CA ARG A 57 -27.50 4.85 0.96
C ARG A 57 -26.48 4.03 0.18
N GLY A 58 -25.26 3.97 0.70
CA GLY A 58 -24.16 3.16 0.17
C GLY A 58 -23.28 2.63 1.31
N TRP A 59 -22.10 2.13 0.97
CA TRP A 59 -21.18 1.57 1.97
C TRP A 59 -20.61 2.65 2.90
N PHE A 60 -20.19 3.79 2.35
CA PHE A 60 -19.63 4.93 3.07
C PHE A 60 -18.69 4.54 4.23
N PHE A 61 -17.76 3.60 3.97
CA PHE A 61 -16.73 3.15 4.92
C PHE A 61 -17.28 2.64 6.27
N SER A 62 -18.42 1.92 6.25
CA SER A 62 -19.12 1.41 7.45
C SER A 62 -19.90 2.42 8.28
N PHE A 63 -19.96 3.69 7.86
CA PHE A 63 -20.75 4.69 8.56
C PHE A 63 -22.21 4.62 8.11
N ASN A 64 -23.01 3.83 8.82
CA ASN A 64 -24.42 3.55 8.53
C ASN A 64 -25.31 4.80 8.58
N GLU A 65 -24.86 5.88 9.19
CA GLU A 65 -25.54 7.16 9.33
C GLU A 65 -25.28 8.12 8.17
N VAL A 66 -24.27 7.85 7.32
CA VAL A 66 -23.94 8.72 6.19
C VAL A 66 -24.90 8.49 5.04
N ARG A 67 -25.39 9.57 4.45
CA ARG A 67 -26.28 9.56 3.27
C ARG A 67 -25.74 10.50 2.19
N ALA A 68 -26.21 10.33 0.97
CA ALA A 68 -25.99 11.31 -0.10
C ALA A 68 -27.32 11.85 -0.63
N LYS A 69 -27.35 13.11 -1.09
CA LYS A 69 -28.55 13.70 -1.71
C LYS A 69 -28.74 13.18 -3.13
N GLU A 70 -27.66 13.16 -3.90
CA GLU A 70 -27.65 12.78 -5.31
C GLU A 70 -26.63 11.65 -5.57
N PHE A 71 -26.91 10.84 -6.59
CA PHE A 71 -26.07 9.74 -7.04
C PHE A 71 -26.18 9.59 -8.55
N GLU A 72 -25.04 9.37 -9.21
CA GLU A 72 -25.01 9.05 -10.63
C GLU A 72 -23.79 8.20 -11.00
N CYS A 73 -23.79 7.69 -12.23
CA CYS A 73 -22.66 6.99 -12.81
C CYS A 73 -22.08 7.78 -13.98
N LEU A 74 -20.76 7.84 -14.03
CA LEU A 74 -20.02 8.54 -15.06
C LEU A 74 -19.04 7.58 -15.72
N SER A 75 -19.19 7.37 -17.03
CA SER A 75 -18.22 6.61 -17.81
C SER A 75 -17.02 7.49 -18.12
N VAL A 76 -15.81 7.05 -17.76
CA VAL A 76 -14.60 7.87 -17.87
C VAL A 76 -13.43 7.08 -18.45
N GLN A 77 -12.66 7.76 -19.30
CA GLN A 77 -11.30 7.42 -19.72
C GLN A 77 -10.49 8.69 -19.49
N GLY A 78 -9.62 8.70 -18.49
CA GLY A 78 -9.13 9.97 -18.01
C GLY A 78 -8.03 9.88 -16.98
N ASP A 79 -7.43 11.03 -16.73
CA ASP A 79 -6.41 11.23 -15.73
C ASP A 79 -6.85 12.25 -14.67
N SER A 80 -5.91 12.64 -13.80
CA SER A 80 -6.18 13.61 -12.74
C SER A 80 -6.67 14.98 -13.26
N GLU A 81 -6.28 15.38 -14.47
CA GLU A 81 -6.76 16.60 -15.12
C GLU A 81 -8.19 16.42 -15.64
N THR A 82 -8.53 15.25 -16.18
CA THR A 82 -9.91 14.89 -16.52
C THR A 82 -10.82 14.97 -15.30
N LEU A 83 -10.41 14.40 -14.16
CA LEU A 83 -11.19 14.47 -12.93
C LEU A 83 -11.36 15.91 -12.42
N LYS A 84 -10.31 16.73 -12.51
CA LYS A 84 -10.39 18.17 -12.18
C LYS A 84 -11.46 18.86 -13.02
N LYS A 85 -11.49 18.62 -14.34
CA LYS A 85 -12.49 19.19 -15.25
C LYS A 85 -13.91 18.77 -14.88
N ILE A 86 -14.13 17.48 -14.59
CA ILE A 86 -15.42 16.96 -14.14
C ILE A 86 -15.90 17.73 -12.90
N ILE A 87 -15.05 17.85 -11.87
CA ILE A 87 -15.43 18.55 -10.62
C ILE A 87 -15.79 20.03 -10.86
N LEU A 88 -14.97 20.74 -11.65
CA LEU A 88 -15.14 22.18 -11.86
C LEU A 88 -16.28 22.56 -12.82
N ASN A 89 -16.65 21.64 -13.71
CA ASN A 89 -17.65 21.88 -14.74
C ASN A 89 -19.02 21.33 -14.35
N GLU A 90 -19.08 20.09 -13.83
CA GLU A 90 -20.35 19.40 -13.56
C GLU A 90 -20.88 19.67 -12.14
N TYR A 91 -19.99 19.93 -11.17
CA TYR A 91 -20.34 19.91 -9.74
C TYR A 91 -19.94 21.18 -8.99
N ARG A 92 -19.91 22.32 -9.68
CA ARG A 92 -19.46 23.60 -9.10
C ARG A 92 -20.33 24.09 -7.93
N ASP A 93 -21.59 23.72 -7.91
CA ASP A 93 -22.59 24.07 -6.89
C ASP A 93 -22.61 23.10 -5.69
N LYS A 94 -21.85 21.99 -5.75
CA LYS A 94 -21.81 20.98 -4.70
C LYS A 94 -20.69 21.30 -3.70
N ASN A 95 -20.99 21.23 -2.40
CA ASN A 95 -19.98 21.46 -1.36
C ASN A 95 -19.21 20.19 -1.01
N SER A 96 -19.84 19.03 -1.18
CA SER A 96 -19.26 17.72 -0.87
C SER A 96 -19.54 16.70 -1.97
N ILE A 97 -18.47 16.18 -2.57
CA ILE A 97 -18.54 15.21 -3.67
C ILE A 97 -17.78 13.96 -3.25
N PHE A 98 -18.41 12.80 -3.37
CA PHE A 98 -17.78 11.50 -3.16
C PHE A 98 -17.58 10.79 -4.50
N ILE A 99 -16.32 10.72 -4.93
CA ILE A 99 -15.92 10.01 -6.13
C ILE A 99 -15.63 8.55 -5.77
N ASP A 100 -16.53 7.66 -6.15
CA ASP A 100 -16.34 6.22 -6.00
C ASP A 100 -15.62 5.65 -7.22
N ARG A 101 -14.95 4.51 -7.03
CA ARG A 101 -14.13 3.83 -8.06
C ARG A 101 -13.05 4.73 -8.66
N ALA A 102 -12.42 5.54 -7.82
CA ALA A 102 -11.39 6.50 -8.20
C ALA A 102 -10.16 5.85 -8.87
N GLU A 103 -9.97 4.53 -8.76
CA GLU A 103 -8.94 3.80 -9.51
C GLU A 103 -9.14 3.83 -11.03
N ALA A 104 -10.33 4.20 -11.52
CA ALA A 104 -10.59 4.42 -12.94
C ALA A 104 -9.82 5.63 -13.51
N ILE A 105 -9.37 6.55 -12.65
CA ILE A 105 -8.60 7.74 -13.02
C ILE A 105 -7.10 7.44 -12.99
N LEU A 106 -6.43 7.73 -14.11
CA LEU A 106 -4.99 7.57 -14.23
C LEU A 106 -4.21 8.76 -13.64
N HIS A 107 -2.91 8.57 -13.45
CA HIS A 107 -2.01 9.69 -13.21
C HIS A 107 -1.84 10.50 -14.49
N GLN A 108 -1.92 11.84 -14.40
CA GLN A 108 -1.73 12.72 -15.56
C GLN A 108 -0.31 12.56 -16.14
N ASN A 109 0.71 12.85 -15.32
CA ASN A 109 2.11 12.66 -15.69
C ASN A 109 2.77 11.72 -14.68
N TYR A 110 2.81 10.42 -15.00
CA TYR A 110 3.39 9.44 -14.10
C TYR A 110 4.89 9.69 -13.88
N GLY A 111 5.31 9.90 -12.63
CA GLY A 111 6.71 10.08 -12.27
C GLY A 111 7.25 11.50 -12.42
N ASP A 112 6.40 12.50 -12.67
CA ASP A 112 6.77 13.92 -12.70
C ASP A 112 6.94 14.53 -11.30
N VAL A 113 7.18 15.84 -11.24
CA VAL A 113 7.38 16.57 -9.98
C VAL A 113 6.15 16.47 -9.06
N HIS A 114 4.93 16.63 -9.60
CA HIS A 114 3.71 16.63 -8.80
C HIS A 114 3.36 15.22 -8.29
N TYR A 115 3.59 14.19 -9.11
CA TYR A 115 3.52 12.80 -8.70
C TYR A 115 4.46 12.53 -7.51
N TRP A 116 5.73 12.95 -7.63
CA TRP A 116 6.72 12.73 -6.57
C TRP A 116 6.47 13.57 -5.32
N GLU A 117 5.92 14.78 -5.44
CA GLU A 117 5.48 15.60 -4.32
C GLU A 117 4.35 14.94 -3.54
N ALA A 118 3.30 14.49 -4.24
CA ALA A 118 2.21 13.74 -3.62
C ALA A 118 2.76 12.49 -2.91
N ARG A 119 3.65 11.73 -3.57
CA ARG A 119 4.28 10.54 -2.98
C ARG A 119 5.14 10.85 -1.76
N ARG A 120 5.94 11.93 -1.78
CA ARG A 120 6.82 12.34 -0.65
C ARG A 120 6.02 12.84 0.54
N SER A 121 4.89 13.48 0.30
CA SER A 121 3.99 13.96 1.37
C SER A 121 3.45 12.84 2.26
N MET A 122 3.34 11.61 1.71
CA MET A 122 2.86 10.42 2.42
C MET A 122 3.92 9.83 3.37
N ARG A 123 4.25 10.58 4.43
CA ARG A 123 5.11 10.11 5.52
C ARG A 123 4.35 9.16 6.45
N TYR A 124 5.00 8.07 6.87
CA TYR A 124 4.42 7.17 7.87
C TYR A 124 4.22 7.89 9.21
N ALA A 125 3.25 7.40 9.99
CA ALA A 125 3.00 7.90 11.34
C ALA A 125 4.25 7.72 12.22
N LYS A 126 4.55 8.72 13.07
CA LYS A 126 5.77 8.77 13.89
C LYS A 126 5.97 7.51 14.74
N TYR A 127 4.89 6.97 15.32
CA TYR A 127 4.97 5.77 16.16
C TYR A 127 5.36 4.52 15.36
N LEU A 128 4.92 4.39 14.09
CA LEU A 128 5.33 3.29 13.21
C LEU A 128 6.81 3.39 12.84
N ILE A 129 7.29 4.61 12.57
CA ILE A 129 8.71 4.88 12.32
C ILE A 129 9.53 4.50 13.55
N LYS A 130 9.09 4.89 14.76
CA LYS A 130 9.76 4.53 16.01
C LYS A 130 9.88 3.01 16.18
N VAL A 131 8.79 2.27 16.01
CA VAL A 131 8.79 0.79 16.09
C VAL A 131 9.72 0.18 15.03
N GLY A 132 9.70 0.70 13.80
CA GLY A 132 10.61 0.26 12.74
C GLY A 132 12.09 0.51 13.06
N ASN A 133 12.41 1.69 13.60
CA ASN A 133 13.77 2.05 14.00
C ASN A 133 14.26 1.20 15.19
N GLU A 134 13.41 0.90 16.16
CA GLU A 134 13.79 -0.02 17.24
C GLU A 134 14.03 -1.44 16.74
N PHE A 135 13.21 -1.93 15.82
CA PHE A 135 13.47 -3.23 15.19
C PHE A 135 14.81 -3.24 14.44
N ARG A 136 15.10 -2.20 13.64
CA ARG A 136 16.39 -2.06 12.92
C ARG A 136 17.56 -2.05 13.88
N LYS A 137 17.49 -1.26 14.95
CA LYS A 137 18.55 -1.15 15.95
C LYS A 137 18.79 -2.46 16.68
N GLN A 138 17.74 -3.10 17.18
CA GLN A 138 17.86 -4.28 18.04
C GLN A 138 18.17 -5.58 17.27
N ARG A 139 17.70 -5.69 16.03
CA ARG A 139 17.75 -6.95 15.27
C ARG A 139 18.66 -6.92 14.05
N LEU A 140 18.95 -5.73 13.53
CA LEU A 140 19.72 -5.55 12.30
C LEU A 140 20.97 -4.68 12.48
N SER A 141 21.25 -4.25 13.72
CA SER A 141 22.35 -3.33 14.04
C SER A 141 22.38 -2.10 13.12
N SER A 142 21.19 -1.56 12.80
CA SER A 142 20.98 -0.53 11.78
C SER A 142 20.32 0.71 12.41
N THR A 143 20.88 1.88 12.12
CA THR A 143 20.35 3.19 12.52
C THR A 143 20.50 4.19 11.37
N ASP A 144 19.74 5.29 11.39
CA ASP A 144 19.82 6.26 10.29
C ASP A 144 21.19 6.93 10.16
N GLU A 145 21.93 7.04 11.26
CA GLU A 145 23.30 7.56 11.33
C GLU A 145 24.30 6.65 10.65
N LEU A 146 24.29 5.36 11.01
CA LEU A 146 25.18 4.37 10.42
C LEU A 146 24.87 4.15 8.94
N ASP A 147 23.58 4.13 8.59
CA ASP A 147 23.08 3.81 7.26
C ASP A 147 23.07 5.02 6.31
N ARG A 148 23.31 6.23 6.84
CA ARG A 148 23.16 7.52 6.14
C ARG A 148 21.77 7.70 5.54
N THR A 149 20.73 7.30 6.27
CA THR A 149 19.34 7.34 5.82
C THR A 149 18.50 8.43 6.48
N GLN A 150 19.11 9.39 7.21
CA GLN A 150 18.34 10.50 7.77
C GLN A 150 17.59 11.27 6.67
N LEU A 151 16.38 11.69 7.00
CA LEU A 151 15.57 12.56 6.18
C LEU A 151 15.26 13.84 6.97
N PRO A 152 15.07 14.98 6.28
CA PRO A 152 14.61 16.20 6.93
C PRO A 152 13.24 16.00 7.57
N SER A 153 12.94 16.81 8.59
CA SER A 153 11.67 16.78 9.31
C SER A 153 10.47 17.04 8.40
N SER A 154 10.62 17.96 7.46
CA SER A 154 9.64 18.24 6.41
C SER A 154 10.02 17.52 5.12
N PHE A 155 9.04 16.90 4.47
CA PHE A 155 9.26 16.29 3.16
C PHE A 155 9.62 17.34 2.10
N ARG A 156 9.22 18.61 2.27
CA ARG A 156 9.50 19.71 1.31
C ARG A 156 10.99 20.04 1.21
N ASP A 157 11.74 19.76 2.27
CA ASP A 157 13.18 20.06 2.33
C ASP A 157 14.05 18.94 1.78
N GLU A 158 13.46 17.81 1.35
CA GLU A 158 14.25 16.75 0.70
C GLU A 158 14.86 17.23 -0.61
N ARG A 159 16.07 16.75 -0.86
CA ARG A 159 16.83 16.99 -2.09
C ARG A 159 17.24 15.66 -2.72
N PRO A 160 17.40 15.60 -4.05
CA PRO A 160 17.90 14.40 -4.72
C PRO A 160 19.24 13.97 -4.13
N ARG A 161 19.36 12.71 -3.73
CA ARG A 161 20.61 12.13 -3.25
C ARG A 161 20.73 10.65 -3.61
N ARG A 162 21.95 10.20 -3.84
CA ARG A 162 22.32 8.80 -4.07
C ARG A 162 23.42 8.32 -3.11
N THR A 163 23.52 8.99 -1.96
CA THR A 163 24.58 8.79 -0.94
C THR A 163 24.14 7.95 0.26
N ALA A 164 22.86 7.53 0.30
CA ALA A 164 22.38 6.62 1.33
C ALA A 164 23.06 5.25 1.16
N LEU A 165 23.58 4.70 2.26
CA LEU A 165 24.25 3.39 2.27
C LEU A 165 23.23 2.27 2.52
N GLY A 166 22.32 2.49 3.47
CA GLY A 166 21.46 1.45 4.02
C GLY A 166 22.19 0.59 5.05
N GLY A 167 21.43 -0.17 5.84
CA GLY A 167 22.01 -1.09 6.82
C GLY A 167 22.65 -2.31 6.17
N ASN A 168 23.49 -3.02 6.93
CA ASN A 168 24.24 -4.19 6.45
C ASN A 168 23.38 -5.46 6.37
N TYR A 169 22.27 -5.40 5.62
CA TYR A 169 21.38 -6.52 5.42
C TYR A 169 20.69 -6.49 4.05
N VAL A 170 20.27 -7.66 3.57
CA VAL A 170 19.40 -7.77 2.38
C VAL A 170 17.96 -7.96 2.81
N CYS A 171 17.06 -7.18 2.22
CA CYS A 171 15.61 -7.29 2.38
C CYS A 171 14.96 -7.80 1.09
N ALA A 172 13.89 -8.58 1.24
CA ALA A 172 13.09 -9.05 0.12
C ALA A 172 11.60 -8.98 0.47
N HIS A 173 10.80 -8.42 -0.44
CA HIS A 173 9.35 -8.52 -0.39
C HIS A 173 8.90 -9.69 -1.27
N TRP A 174 8.51 -10.80 -0.64
CA TRP A 174 8.13 -12.02 -1.36
C TRP A 174 6.62 -12.25 -1.32
N ARG A 175 5.93 -11.70 -2.33
CA ARG A 175 4.49 -11.81 -2.51
C ARG A 175 4.12 -13.21 -3.02
N ARG A 176 3.33 -13.96 -2.24
CA ARG A 176 2.83 -15.30 -2.60
C ARG A 176 1.32 -15.36 -2.49
N ARG A 177 0.72 -16.22 -1.67
CA ARG A 177 -0.76 -16.36 -1.51
C ARG A 177 -1.48 -16.41 -2.86
N ASP A 178 -2.50 -15.59 -3.06
CA ASP A 178 -3.28 -15.44 -4.29
C ASP A 178 -2.42 -15.24 -5.55
N PHE A 179 -1.26 -14.57 -5.43
CA PHE A 179 -0.32 -14.41 -6.55
C PHE A 179 0.24 -15.74 -7.07
N VAL A 180 0.34 -16.78 -6.24
CA VAL A 180 0.75 -18.12 -6.71
C VAL A 180 -0.30 -18.72 -7.63
N ARG A 181 -1.58 -18.46 -7.39
CA ARG A 181 -2.68 -18.98 -8.21
C ARG A 181 -2.81 -18.19 -9.52
N ALA A 182 -2.70 -16.86 -9.45
CA ALA A 182 -2.87 -15.98 -10.61
C ALA A 182 -1.61 -15.86 -11.49
N HIS A 183 -0.42 -15.82 -10.88
CA HIS A 183 0.86 -15.51 -11.55
C HIS A 183 1.96 -16.52 -11.21
N GLY A 184 1.61 -17.77 -10.89
CA GLY A 184 2.56 -18.77 -10.37
C GLY A 184 3.81 -18.99 -11.24
N LYS A 185 3.69 -18.86 -12.56
CA LYS A 185 4.81 -19.02 -13.51
C LYS A 185 5.84 -17.88 -13.45
N GLU A 186 5.43 -16.70 -12.99
CA GLU A 186 6.29 -15.53 -12.85
C GLU A 186 7.03 -15.50 -11.50
N LEU A 187 6.62 -16.36 -10.56
CA LEU A 187 7.18 -16.39 -9.21
C LEU A 187 8.29 -17.43 -9.08
N PRO A 188 9.42 -17.08 -8.44
CA PRO A 188 10.42 -18.08 -8.08
C PRO A 188 9.85 -19.07 -7.06
N SER A 189 10.26 -20.34 -7.19
CA SER A 189 10.00 -21.35 -6.16
C SER A 189 10.68 -20.95 -4.83
N ILE A 190 10.38 -21.70 -3.76
CA ILE A 190 11.01 -21.50 -2.45
C ILE A 190 12.53 -21.62 -2.58
N ASN A 191 13.00 -22.71 -3.19
CA ASN A 191 14.42 -22.97 -3.40
C ASN A 191 15.04 -21.95 -4.35
N GLY A 192 14.34 -21.58 -5.42
CA GLY A 192 14.80 -20.54 -6.35
C GLY A 192 14.96 -19.19 -5.68
N THR A 193 14.05 -18.82 -4.77
CA THR A 193 14.13 -17.59 -3.98
C THR A 193 15.32 -17.62 -3.04
N ALA A 194 15.48 -18.72 -2.29
CA ALA A 194 16.61 -18.90 -1.37
C ALA A 194 17.96 -18.82 -2.09
N ALA A 195 18.09 -19.46 -3.24
CA ALA A 195 19.30 -19.41 -4.07
C ALA A 195 19.60 -17.98 -4.54
N LYS A 196 18.61 -17.27 -5.10
CA LYS A 196 18.76 -15.89 -5.57
C LYS A 196 19.19 -14.95 -4.45
N VAL A 197 18.52 -15.04 -3.30
CA VAL A 197 18.86 -14.25 -2.11
C VAL A 197 20.29 -14.52 -1.65
N LYS A 198 20.70 -15.80 -1.57
CA LYS A 198 22.05 -16.18 -1.13
C LYS A 198 23.11 -15.55 -2.03
N VAL A 199 22.90 -15.58 -3.34
CA VAL A 199 23.79 -14.94 -4.32
C VAL A 199 23.89 -13.43 -4.08
N VAL A 200 22.77 -12.75 -3.82
CA VAL A 200 22.76 -11.31 -3.52
C VAL A 200 23.49 -11.00 -2.22
N ALA A 201 23.23 -11.77 -1.16
CA ALA A 201 23.85 -11.57 0.16
C ALA A 201 25.38 -11.74 0.10
N ILE A 202 25.86 -12.79 -0.58
CA ILE A 202 27.30 -13.01 -0.79
C ILE A 202 27.92 -11.87 -1.59
N ARG A 203 27.30 -11.47 -2.71
CA ARG A 203 27.81 -10.40 -3.58
C ARG A 203 27.90 -9.05 -2.84
N ARG A 204 26.97 -8.79 -1.93
CA ARG A 204 26.90 -7.55 -1.14
C ARG A 204 27.69 -7.61 0.17
N LYS A 205 28.27 -8.77 0.53
CA LYS A 205 28.99 -9.00 1.80
C LYS A 205 28.15 -8.65 3.03
N THR A 206 26.86 -8.97 2.97
CA THR A 206 25.85 -8.59 3.96
C THR A 206 25.16 -9.81 4.54
N GLU A 207 24.67 -9.71 5.77
CA GLU A 207 23.83 -10.76 6.36
C GLU A 207 22.43 -10.74 5.74
N PHE A 208 21.82 -11.92 5.57
CA PHE A 208 20.44 -11.99 5.10
C PHE A 208 19.46 -12.06 6.27
N VAL A 209 18.53 -11.11 6.33
CA VAL A 209 17.45 -11.12 7.31
C VAL A 209 16.13 -11.29 6.57
N TRP A 210 15.45 -12.40 6.84
CA TRP A 210 14.17 -12.72 6.23
C TRP A 210 13.00 -12.41 7.16
N LYS A 211 11.95 -11.76 6.62
CA LYS A 211 10.62 -11.75 7.22
C LYS A 211 9.60 -12.32 6.23
N ALA A 212 9.36 -13.62 6.33
CA ALA A 212 8.15 -14.23 5.77
C ALA A 212 6.93 -13.88 6.65
N PRO A 213 5.73 -13.72 6.06
CA PRO A 213 4.48 -13.85 6.82
C PRO A 213 4.46 -15.19 7.57
N LYS A 214 3.88 -15.24 8.79
CA LYS A 214 3.90 -16.40 9.72
C LYS A 214 3.63 -17.75 9.02
N ASP A 215 2.75 -17.74 8.05
CA ASP A 215 2.28 -18.90 7.30
C ASP A 215 3.35 -19.57 6.40
N TYR A 216 4.49 -18.90 6.21
CA TYR A 216 5.62 -19.38 5.39
C TYR A 216 6.89 -19.68 6.23
N GLN A 217 6.87 -19.46 7.54
CA GLN A 217 8.04 -19.72 8.40
C GLN A 217 8.32 -21.24 8.57
N VAL A 218 7.28 -22.08 8.51
CA VAL A 218 7.41 -23.53 8.75
C VAL A 218 8.15 -24.25 7.61
N SER A 219 7.91 -23.91 6.32
CA SER A 219 8.53 -24.63 5.20
C SER A 219 9.98 -24.23 4.90
N LEU A 220 10.44 -23.09 5.43
CA LEU A 220 11.75 -22.51 5.13
C LEU A 220 12.78 -22.72 6.24
N SER A 221 12.33 -22.86 7.49
CA SER A 221 13.21 -23.18 8.63
C SER A 221 13.93 -24.53 8.47
N SER A 222 13.31 -25.52 7.82
CA SER A 222 13.96 -26.81 7.51
C SER A 222 15.03 -26.69 6.42
N CYS A 223 14.83 -25.80 5.44
CA CYS A 223 15.78 -25.56 4.35
C CYS A 223 17.01 -24.75 4.81
N TYR A 224 16.81 -23.74 5.67
CA TYR A 224 17.93 -22.95 6.21
C TYR A 224 18.82 -23.75 7.17
N ARG A 225 18.27 -24.74 7.90
CA ARG A 225 19.07 -25.68 8.73
C ARG A 225 20.08 -26.48 7.90
N SER A 226 19.76 -26.88 6.67
CA SER A 226 20.68 -27.67 5.84
C SER A 226 21.76 -26.81 5.17
N VAL A 227 21.47 -25.54 4.88
CA VAL A 227 22.41 -24.63 4.18
C VAL A 227 23.47 -24.06 5.13
N ILE A 228 23.12 -23.80 6.41
CA ILE A 228 24.09 -23.33 7.42
C ILE A 228 24.99 -24.47 7.91
N SER A 229 24.53 -25.72 7.90
CA SER A 229 25.31 -26.86 8.44
C SER A 229 26.50 -27.27 7.57
N HIS A 230 26.65 -26.73 6.35
CA HIS A 230 27.63 -27.22 5.37
C HIS A 230 28.87 -26.34 5.18
N HIS A 231 28.98 -25.17 5.82
CA HIS A 231 30.21 -24.36 5.74
C HIS A 231 30.67 -23.91 7.15
N HIS A 232 31.89 -24.35 7.50
CA HIS A 232 32.73 -24.04 8.66
C HIS A 232 32.52 -24.79 10.01
N PRO A 233 33.53 -25.56 10.47
CA PRO A 233 33.62 -26.10 11.82
C PRO A 233 34.25 -25.04 12.74
N GLY A 234 33.46 -24.12 13.29
CA GLY A 234 34.02 -23.08 14.15
C GLY A 234 33.06 -22.32 15.05
N TYR A 235 31.75 -22.62 15.03
CA TYR A 235 30.77 -21.98 15.92
C TYR A 235 29.70 -22.98 16.38
N ARG A 236 30.13 -24.11 16.94
CA ARG A 236 29.25 -24.95 17.75
C ARG A 236 29.25 -24.36 19.16
N ASN A 237 28.27 -23.52 19.50
CA ASN A 237 27.63 -23.47 20.83
C ASN A 237 26.67 -22.28 21.12
N CYS A 238 26.38 -21.35 20.19
CA CYS A 238 25.53 -20.18 20.52
C CYS A 238 24.09 -20.19 19.96
N LEU A 239 23.57 -21.30 19.42
CA LEU A 239 22.27 -21.31 18.73
C LEU A 239 21.18 -22.22 19.33
N LYS A 240 21.47 -22.98 20.40
CA LYS A 240 20.46 -23.86 21.01
C LYS A 240 19.52 -23.18 22.01
N ARG A 241 19.84 -22.00 22.55
CA ARG A 241 19.07 -21.41 23.67
C ARG A 241 18.15 -20.23 23.34
N LYS A 242 18.14 -19.73 22.10
CA LYS A 242 17.44 -18.48 21.75
C LYS A 242 16.14 -18.65 20.95
N LEU A 243 15.77 -19.87 20.57
CA LEU A 243 14.60 -20.14 19.72
C LEU A 243 13.32 -20.47 20.49
N GLU A 244 13.39 -20.91 21.74
CA GLU A 244 12.20 -21.27 22.52
C GLU A 244 11.49 -20.07 23.15
N THR A 245 12.18 -18.94 23.33
CA THR A 245 11.62 -17.72 23.94
C THR A 245 10.98 -16.73 22.96
N GLU A 246 11.15 -16.91 21.64
CA GLU A 246 10.61 -15.97 20.63
C GLU A 246 9.18 -16.27 20.14
N LEU A 247 8.58 -17.38 20.58
CA LEU A 247 7.20 -17.73 20.20
C LEU A 247 6.12 -16.90 20.94
N ASN A 248 6.44 -16.32 22.10
CA ASN A 248 5.45 -15.70 22.97
C ASN A 248 5.20 -14.19 22.76
N TRP A 249 6.02 -13.48 21.99
CA TRP A 249 5.87 -12.02 21.83
C TRP A 249 5.01 -11.60 20.62
N CYS A 250 4.79 -12.49 19.65
CA CYS A 250 4.02 -12.21 18.43
C CYS A 250 2.52 -12.52 18.54
N SER A 251 2.03 -12.89 19.74
CA SER A 251 0.61 -13.14 20.03
C SER A 251 -0.18 -11.86 20.37
N ALA A 252 0.50 -10.73 20.64
CA ALA A 252 -0.16 -9.48 21.05
C ALA A 252 -0.71 -8.61 19.89
N LEU A 253 -0.36 -8.90 18.64
CA LEU A 253 -0.76 -8.08 17.48
C LEU A 253 -1.89 -8.67 16.61
N ASN A 254 -2.42 -9.85 16.96
CA ASN A 254 -3.46 -10.55 16.19
C ASN A 254 -4.82 -10.61 16.92
N ARG A 255 -5.12 -9.65 17.79
CA ARG A 255 -6.43 -9.55 18.44
C ARG A 255 -7.25 -8.35 17.94
N TRP A 256 -7.21 -8.11 16.62
CA TRP A 256 -8.15 -7.23 15.89
C TRP A 256 -8.27 -7.72 14.44
N ARG A 257 -9.02 -8.80 14.27
CA ARG A 257 -9.83 -9.11 13.09
C ARG A 257 -10.98 -10.00 13.54
#